data_AF-A0A832I147-F1
#
_entry.id   AF-A0A832I147-F1
#
_cell.length_a   1.000
_cell.length_b   1.000
_cell.length_c   1.000
_cell.angle_alpha   90.00
_cell.angle_beta   90.00
_cell.angle_gamma   90.00
#
_symmetry.space_group_name_H-M   'P 1'
#
loop_
_entity.id
_entity.type
_entity.pdbx_description
1 polymer ?
#
loop_
_entity_poly.entity_id
_entity_poly.type
_entity_poly.pdbx_seq_one_letter_code
_entity_poly.pdbx_strand_id
1 'polypeptide(L)'
;MRSTRLLVKSLPYCSKCGAKLKDEDKFCYACGAPVAKITREEFSVSADDLIERVKQLLHEGNITRIIVKDEKGNVLLEIPATVGVIGAVLAPWLAALGVIAALVTKCKIVVEKRE
;
A
#
# COMPACT_ATOMS: atom_id res chain seq x y z
N MET A 1 -16.47 16.28 -12.65
CA MET A 1 -16.89 15.46 -11.48
C MET A 1 -17.20 14.03 -11.91
N ARG A 2 -16.21 13.13 -12.00
CA ARG A 2 -16.42 11.69 -11.82
C ARG A 2 -15.17 11.14 -11.16
N SER A 3 -15.35 10.87 -9.88
CA SER A 3 -14.41 10.27 -8.94
C SER A 3 -14.00 8.89 -9.44
N THR A 4 -12.74 8.71 -9.83
CA THR A 4 -12.15 7.38 -9.99
C THR A 4 -11.50 6.98 -8.67
N ARG A 5 -12.36 6.61 -7.71
CA ARG A 5 -11.95 5.70 -6.62
C ARG A 5 -11.30 4.49 -7.27
N LEU A 6 -9.98 4.35 -7.13
CA LEU A 6 -9.26 3.12 -7.43
C LEU A 6 -9.69 2.07 -6.40
N LEU A 7 -10.83 1.43 -6.66
CA LEU A 7 -11.30 0.26 -5.95
C LEU A 7 -10.31 -0.89 -6.17
N VAL A 8 -9.68 -1.30 -5.06
CA VAL A 8 -9.53 -2.69 -4.63
C VAL A 8 -9.58 -3.70 -5.79
N LYS A 9 -8.41 -4.14 -6.26
CA LYS A 9 -8.32 -5.37 -7.07
C LYS A 9 -8.53 -6.55 -6.13
N SER A 10 -9.78 -6.84 -5.76
CA SER A 10 -10.18 -8.18 -5.41
C SER A 10 -9.80 -9.08 -6.59
N LEU A 11 -8.97 -10.10 -6.37
CA LEU A 11 -8.78 -11.14 -7.38
C LEU A 11 -10.14 -11.85 -7.50
N PRO A 12 -10.89 -11.67 -8.61
CA PRO A 12 -12.22 -12.22 -8.71
C PRO A 12 -12.16 -13.75 -8.91
N TYR A 13 -10.97 -14.34 -8.94
CA TYR A 13 -10.71 -15.75 -9.13
C TYR A 13 -9.64 -16.24 -8.15
N CYS A 14 -9.82 -17.44 -7.64
CA CYS A 14 -8.81 -18.12 -6.82
C CYS A 14 -7.60 -18.53 -7.68
N SER A 15 -6.38 -18.18 -7.27
CA SER A 15 -5.15 -18.56 -7.98
C SER A 15 -4.88 -20.07 -8.01
N LYS A 16 -5.52 -20.85 -7.14
CA LYS A 16 -5.33 -22.31 -7.03
C LYS A 16 -6.34 -23.12 -7.85
N CYS A 17 -7.58 -22.65 -7.98
CA CYS A 17 -8.66 -23.42 -8.63
C CYS A 17 -9.53 -22.62 -9.61
N GLY A 18 -9.33 -21.31 -9.74
CA GLY A 18 -10.09 -20.47 -10.66
C GLY A 18 -11.53 -20.13 -10.23
N ALA A 19 -11.98 -20.58 -9.04
CA ALA A 19 -13.34 -20.29 -8.57
C ALA A 19 -13.54 -18.79 -8.29
N LYS A 20 -14.74 -18.29 -8.59
CA LYS A 20 -15.11 -16.88 -8.41
C LYS A 20 -15.31 -16.56 -6.93
N LEU A 21 -14.50 -15.66 -6.39
CA LEU A 21 -14.52 -15.27 -4.98
C LEU A 21 -15.40 -14.03 -4.78
N LYS A 22 -16.09 -13.93 -3.65
CA LYS A 22 -16.75 -12.68 -3.22
C LYS A 22 -15.73 -11.81 -2.50
N ASP A 23 -15.96 -10.50 -2.47
CA ASP A 23 -15.05 -9.47 -1.93
C ASP A 23 -14.73 -9.58 -0.42
N GLU A 24 -15.32 -10.55 0.29
CA GLU A 24 -15.19 -10.74 1.74
C GLU A 24 -14.76 -12.16 2.14
N ASP A 25 -14.54 -13.05 1.17
CA ASP A 25 -14.18 -14.44 1.46
C ASP A 25 -12.70 -14.53 1.89
N LYS A 26 -12.44 -15.03 3.11
CA LYS A 26 -11.07 -15.32 3.61
C LYS A 26 -10.49 -16.62 3.03
N PHE A 27 -11.36 -17.51 2.58
CA PHE A 27 -11.01 -18.81 2.02
C PHE A 27 -11.83 -19.08 0.77
N CYS A 28 -11.24 -19.75 -0.20
CA CYS A 28 -11.96 -20.19 -1.38
C CYS A 28 -12.93 -21.32 -1.03
N TYR A 29 -14.24 -21.12 -1.22
CA TYR A 29 -15.28 -22.14 -1.00
C TYR A 29 -15.07 -23.44 -1.81
N ALA A 30 -14.37 -23.37 -2.95
CA ALA A 30 -14.17 -24.53 -3.81
C ALA A 30 -12.93 -25.37 -3.45
N CYS A 31 -11.86 -24.77 -2.92
CA CYS A 31 -10.58 -25.48 -2.72
C CYS A 31 -9.92 -25.27 -1.35
N GLY A 32 -10.51 -24.46 -0.48
CA GLY A 32 -10.01 -24.17 0.87
C GLY A 32 -8.72 -23.33 0.92
N ALA A 33 -8.23 -22.80 -0.21
CA ALA A 33 -7.04 -21.95 -0.21
C ALA A 33 -7.32 -20.61 0.49
N PRO A 34 -6.39 -20.09 1.32
CA PRO A 34 -6.52 -18.77 1.93
C PRO A 34 -6.39 -17.71 0.85
N VAL A 35 -7.35 -16.79 0.80
CA VAL A 35 -7.39 -15.67 -0.15
C VAL A 35 -7.35 -14.40 0.68
N ALA A 36 -6.16 -13.83 0.80
CA ALA A 36 -6.00 -12.63 1.60
C ALA A 36 -6.56 -11.42 0.88
N LYS A 37 -7.38 -10.63 1.58
CA LYS A 37 -7.95 -9.38 1.07
C LYS A 37 -6.89 -8.29 1.15
N ILE A 38 -6.61 -7.64 0.02
CA ILE A 38 -5.68 -6.51 -0.04
C ILE A 38 -6.50 -5.24 -0.33
N THR A 39 -6.58 -4.35 0.64
CA THR A 39 -7.24 -3.05 0.50
C THR A 39 -6.18 -2.01 0.13
N ARG A 40 -6.45 -1.23 -0.92
CA ARG A 40 -5.58 -0.14 -1.36
C ARG A 40 -6.21 1.19 -0.98
N GLU A 41 -5.50 2.01 -0.24
CA GLU A 41 -5.90 3.37 0.13
C GLU A 41 -4.94 4.37 -0.49
N GLU A 42 -5.44 5.43 -1.14
CA GLU A 42 -4.61 6.50 -1.70
C GLU A 42 -4.82 7.78 -0.89
N PHE A 43 -3.74 8.32 -0.35
CA PHE A 43 -3.68 9.56 0.42
C PHE A 43 -2.84 10.57 -0.35
N SER A 44 -3.35 11.78 -0.56
CA SER A 44 -2.53 12.89 -1.09
C SER A 44 -2.02 13.70 0.10
N VAL A 45 -0.70 13.84 0.24
CA VAL A 45 -0.07 14.59 1.35
C VAL A 45 1.02 15.50 0.81
N SER A 46 1.26 16.61 1.53
CA SER A 46 2.40 17.48 1.29
C SER A 46 3.72 16.77 1.64
N ALA A 47 4.82 17.23 1.05
CA ALA A 47 6.14 16.65 1.28
C ALA A 47 6.54 16.63 2.77
N ASP A 48 6.26 17.70 3.50
CA ASP A 48 6.61 17.81 4.92
C ASP A 48 5.86 16.77 5.79
N ASP A 49 4.61 16.47 5.45
CA ASP A 49 3.74 15.55 6.20
C ASP A 49 3.96 14.07 5.79
N LEU A 50 4.57 13.84 4.62
CA LEU A 50 4.80 12.51 4.06
C LEU A 50 5.55 11.59 5.03
N ILE A 51 6.60 12.10 5.67
CA ILE A 51 7.44 11.32 6.59
C ILE A 51 6.66 10.96 7.85
N GLU A 52 5.92 11.92 8.42
CA GLU A 52 5.11 11.70 9.62
C GLU A 52 4.00 10.69 9.34
N ARG A 53 3.32 10.83 8.20
CA ARG A 53 2.27 9.90 7.80
C ARG A 53 2.80 8.48 7.59
N VAL A 54 3.93 8.32 6.92
CA VAL A 54 4.56 6.99 6.74
C VAL A 54 4.93 6.37 8.08
N LYS A 55 5.50 7.15 9.01
CA LYS A 55 5.81 6.66 10.37
C LYS A 55 4.55 6.21 11.12
N GLN A 56 3.48 7.01 11.07
CA GLN A 56 2.22 6.69 11.72
C GLN A 56 1.61 5.40 11.15
N LEU A 57 1.59 5.28 9.82
CA LEU A 57 1.15 4.09 9.09
C LEU A 57 1.95 2.84 9.52
N LEU A 58 3.28 2.96 9.64
CA LEU A 58 4.13 1.87 10.12
C LEU A 58 3.86 1.51 11.59
N HIS A 59 3.58 2.49 12.44
CA HIS A 59 3.18 2.27 13.83
C HIS A 59 1.83 1.54 13.96
N GLU A 60 0.90 1.77 13.02
CA GLU A 60 -0.41 1.11 12.97
C GLU A 60 -0.26 -0.42 12.74
N GLY A 61 0.86 -0.87 12.14
CA GLY A 61 1.22 -2.28 12.01
C GLY A 61 0.35 -3.10 11.04
N ASN A 62 -0.75 -2.54 10.53
CA ASN A 62 -1.71 -3.22 9.65
C ASN A 62 -1.40 -3.08 8.14
N ILE A 63 -0.24 -2.53 7.81
CA ILE A 63 0.15 -2.21 6.43
C ILE A 63 1.24 -3.17 6.00
N THR A 64 1.13 -3.70 4.80
CA THR A 64 2.13 -4.63 4.26
C THR A 64 3.00 -3.97 3.20
N ARG A 65 2.47 -2.97 2.49
CA ARG A 65 3.19 -2.25 1.43
C ARG A 65 2.80 -0.79 1.37
N ILE A 66 3.77 0.10 1.22
CA ILE A 66 3.57 1.53 1.02
C ILE A 66 4.24 1.90 -0.29
N ILE A 67 3.50 2.52 -1.20
CA ILE A 67 3.94 2.92 -2.53
C ILE A 67 3.82 4.43 -2.62
N VAL A 68 4.94 5.12 -2.74
CA VAL A 68 4.97 6.57 -2.90
C VAL A 68 5.01 6.90 -4.39
N LYS A 69 4.08 7.76 -4.82
CA LYS A 69 3.92 8.24 -6.17
C LYS A 69 4.07 9.75 -6.23
N ASP A 70 4.55 10.22 -7.37
CA ASP A 70 4.58 11.64 -7.72
C ASP A 70 3.19 12.16 -8.13
N GLU A 71 3.03 13.48 -8.27
CA GLU A 71 1.81 14.09 -8.83
C GLU A 71 1.48 13.54 -10.24
N LYS A 72 2.52 13.18 -11.01
CA LYS A 72 2.39 12.54 -12.34
C LYS A 72 1.96 11.08 -12.30
N GLY A 73 1.80 10.48 -11.11
CA GLY A 73 1.42 9.08 -10.94
C GLY A 73 2.56 8.07 -11.09
N ASN A 74 3.80 8.54 -11.27
CA ASN A 74 4.99 7.69 -11.34
C ASN A 74 5.33 7.15 -9.95
N VAL A 75 5.61 5.84 -9.85
CA VAL A 75 6.07 5.22 -8.60
C VAL A 75 7.51 5.65 -8.36
N LEU A 76 7.71 6.43 -7.31
CA LEU A 76 9.03 6.88 -6.88
C LEU A 76 9.69 5.81 -6.01
N LEU A 77 8.90 5.16 -5.15
CA LEU A 77 9.44 4.35 -4.07
C LEU A 77 8.43 3.35 -3.49
N GLU A 78 8.87 2.13 -3.14
CA GLU A 78 7.99 1.03 -2.67
C GLU A 78 8.44 0.37 -1.36
N ILE A 79 7.97 0.81 -0.21
CA ILE A 79 8.38 0.30 1.11
C ILE A 79 7.59 -0.96 1.49
N PRO A 80 8.23 -2.11 1.76
CA PRO A 80 7.58 -3.22 2.45
C PRO A 80 7.49 -2.95 3.96
N ALA A 81 6.29 -2.88 4.50
CA ALA A 81 6.02 -2.63 5.92
C ALA A 81 5.93 -3.95 6.72
N THR A 82 6.90 -4.84 6.51
CA THR A 82 6.95 -6.13 7.22
C THR A 82 7.79 -6.02 8.50
N VAL A 83 7.32 -6.59 9.61
CA VAL A 83 7.95 -6.49 10.96
C VAL A 83 9.46 -6.79 10.97
N GLY A 84 9.96 -7.67 10.09
CA GLY A 84 11.39 -7.98 9.98
C GLY A 84 12.24 -6.99 9.16
N VAL A 85 11.62 -6.15 8.32
CA VAL A 85 12.32 -5.24 7.38
C VAL A 85 12.43 -3.83 7.95
N ILE A 86 11.50 -3.45 8.83
CA ILE A 86 11.43 -2.12 9.46
C ILE A 86 12.68 -1.82 10.31
N GLY A 87 13.35 -2.83 10.88
CA GLY A 87 14.57 -2.60 11.67
C GLY A 87 15.84 -2.34 10.82
N ALA A 88 15.98 -3.04 9.69
CA ALA A 88 17.22 -3.04 8.91
C ALA A 88 17.21 -2.08 7.70
N VAL A 89 16.05 -1.83 7.10
CA VAL A 89 15.94 -1.13 5.80
C VAL A 89 15.04 0.12 5.87
N LEU A 90 14.46 0.43 7.03
CA LEU A 90 13.64 1.63 7.21
C LEU A 90 14.46 2.92 7.04
N ALA A 91 15.67 2.98 7.60
CA ALA A 91 16.50 4.19 7.54
C ALA A 91 16.88 4.60 6.10
N PRO A 92 17.35 3.70 5.22
CA PRO A 92 17.55 4.01 3.79
C PRO A 92 16.30 4.57 3.11
N TRP A 93 15.14 4.02 3.46
CA TRP A 93 13.87 4.37 2.83
C TRP A 93 13.36 5.74 3.27
N LEU A 94 13.40 6.02 4.57
CA LEU A 94 13.05 7.33 5.11
C LEU A 94 14.03 8.41 4.63
N ALA A 95 15.32 8.09 4.49
CA ALA A 95 16.31 8.99 3.93
C ALA A 95 15.98 9.35 2.46
N ALA A 96 15.67 8.34 1.63
CA ALA A 96 15.26 8.56 0.25
C ALA A 96 13.98 9.40 0.15
N LEU A 97 12.98 9.12 0.99
CA LEU A 97 11.76 9.93 1.08
C LEU A 97 12.05 11.36 1.51
N GLY A 98 12.99 11.58 2.44
CA GLY A 98 13.40 12.91 2.87
C GLY A 98 14.02 13.74 1.75
N VAL A 99 14.89 13.13 0.93
CA VAL A 99 15.47 13.81 -0.25
C VAL A 99 14.39 14.14 -1.28
N ILE A 100 13.50 13.20 -1.56
CA ILE A 100 12.40 13.40 -2.53
C ILE A 100 11.43 14.48 -2.04
N ALA A 101 11.08 14.46 -0.75
CA ALA A 101 10.20 15.45 -0.14
C ALA A 101 10.82 16.86 -0.18
N ALA A 102 12.14 16.99 -0.03
CA ALA A 102 12.82 18.28 -0.17
C ALA A 102 12.78 18.84 -1.61
N LEU A 103 12.64 17.97 -2.62
CA LEU A 103 12.66 18.34 -4.03
C LEU A 103 11.26 18.55 -4.62
N VAL A 104 10.25 17.86 -4.11
CA VAL A 104 8.90 17.83 -4.65
C VAL A 104 7.91 18.34 -3.62
N THR A 105 7.09 19.33 -3.95
CA THR A 105 6.14 19.96 -3.01
C THR A 105 4.87 19.14 -2.76
N LYS A 106 4.50 18.23 -3.68
CA LYS A 106 3.27 17.42 -3.59
C LYS A 106 3.52 15.96 -3.96
N CYS A 107 3.10 15.05 -3.09
CA CYS A 107 3.25 13.62 -3.27
C CYS A 107 1.93 12.87 -3.02
N LYS A 108 1.79 11.69 -3.62
CA LYS A 108 0.67 10.78 -3.35
C LYS A 108 1.21 9.49 -2.73
N ILE A 109 0.65 9.11 -1.59
CA ILE A 109 0.97 7.85 -0.90
C ILE A 109 -0.15 6.86 -1.21
N VAL A 110 0.21 5.72 -1.79
CA VAL A 110 -0.68 4.57 -1.96
C VAL A 110 -0.28 3.52 -0.93
N VAL A 111 -1.19 3.17 -0.05
CA VAL A 111 -0.99 2.19 1.01
C VAL A 111 -1.73 0.93 0.64
N GLU A 112 -1.04 -0.21 0.65
CA GLU A 112 -1.66 -1.54 0.56
C GLU A 112 -1.71 -2.17 1.96
N LYS A 113 -2.94 -2.33 2.46
CA LYS A 113 -3.27 -3.02 3.71
C LYS A 113 -3.72 -4.44 3.38
N ARG A 114 -3.36 -5.39 4.23
CA ARG A 114 -3.85 -6.77 4.16
C ARG A 114 -4.79 -6.95 5.35
N GLU A 115 -6.06 -7.24 5.10
CA GLU A 115 -7.05 -7.58 6.15
C GLU A 115 -7.15 -9.09 6.39
#